data_AF-A0A7V1ID82-F1
#
_entry.id   AF-A0A7V1ID82-F1
#
_cell.length_a   1.000
_cell.length_b   1.000
_cell.length_c   1.000
_cell.angle_alpha   90.00
_cell.angle_beta   90.00
_cell.angle_gamma   90.00
#
_symmetry.space_group_name_H-M   'P 1'
#
loop_
_entity.id
_entity.type
_entity.pdbx_description
1 polymer ?
#
loop_
_entity_poly.entity_id
_entity_poly.type
_entity_poly.pdbx_seq_one_letter_code
_entity_poly.pdbx_strand_id
1 'polypeptide(L)'
;MRIHDLPSAPHRGGRPRRRPGVSGLRSAVRALPPAAWLIATLLLSRVAAAVELRTYSITVDPAQFQSILDNPEENLYLDCTFEYGDSTWNNVRIRLRGESSREYPKKSFKINFDADARFFGRDKINLISEWKDPTYSREYLSYDLFHRAGLPASRTWFARFYVNGEYLGLYLDVENIDEHFLAMTSLDNGSSIYKADGNRSMLTPQDPEGVWQKKTNEETGEYDLLDLIDWLAATPDETFFQGLEERFEVNTLARAIAVNSLVGNSSTYYHNYFLVHDLDRGGKWAWLPWDMDRTFVFWSNSDEPEYFRCGHPLYRRINALLRRCWRDKTMRGLIFQHLDGMLDSLFVESYYQEVTDTLATLLRDAVEEDTLKQYTLQDFQDYLARIPSDV
;
A
#
# COMPACT_ATOMS: atom_id res chain seq x y z
N MET A 1 87.62 -24.45 -17.24
CA MET A 1 87.48 -23.16 -17.94
C MET A 1 86.75 -22.23 -16.97
N ARG A 2 87.44 -21.69 -15.93
CA ARG A 2 88.09 -20.36 -15.87
C ARG A 2 87.05 -19.25 -16.19
N ILE A 3 86.58 -18.40 -15.27
CA ILE A 3 87.31 -17.31 -14.57
C ILE A 3 86.38 -16.58 -13.56
N HIS A 4 86.89 -16.32 -12.33
CA HIS A 4 86.80 -15.12 -11.43
C HIS A 4 85.42 -14.50 -11.03
N ASP A 5 85.17 -13.87 -9.86
CA ASP A 5 85.91 -13.50 -8.64
C ASP A 5 84.89 -13.03 -7.56
N LEU A 6 85.23 -13.15 -6.26
CA LEU A 6 84.57 -12.51 -5.10
C LEU A 6 85.13 -11.08 -4.87
N PRO A 7 84.52 -10.20 -4.05
CA PRO A 7 84.96 -10.12 -2.63
C PRO A 7 83.94 -9.60 -1.56
N SER A 8 84.14 -10.11 -0.33
CA SER A 8 84.09 -9.47 1.03
C SER A 8 82.83 -8.75 1.61
N ALA A 9 82.48 -9.16 2.85
CA ALA A 9 81.54 -8.57 3.82
C ALA A 9 82.12 -7.35 4.59
N PRO A 10 81.37 -6.55 5.41
CA PRO A 10 80.92 -6.99 6.76
C PRO A 10 79.58 -6.39 7.32
N HIS A 11 79.19 -6.94 8.48
CA HIS A 11 78.11 -6.62 9.44
C HIS A 11 77.48 -5.21 9.55
N ARG A 12 76.16 -5.18 9.78
CA ARG A 12 75.38 -4.54 10.90
C ARG A 12 73.88 -4.60 10.52
N GLY A 13 72.99 -5.31 11.21
CA GLY A 13 72.43 -4.93 12.52
C GLY A 13 71.23 -3.97 12.34
N GLY A 14 69.98 -4.48 12.31
CA GLY A 14 68.79 -3.61 12.41
C GLY A 14 67.48 -4.16 11.84
N ARG A 15 66.65 -4.78 12.69
CA ARG A 15 65.17 -4.91 12.70
C ARG A 15 64.42 -5.16 11.36
N PRO A 16 63.69 -6.28 11.20
CA PRO A 16 62.76 -6.43 10.10
C PRO A 16 61.45 -5.66 10.36
N ARG A 17 61.11 -4.73 9.46
CA ARG A 17 59.73 -4.24 9.28
C ARG A 17 58.91 -5.38 8.66
N ARG A 18 58.06 -6.03 9.47
CA ARG A 18 56.97 -6.88 8.97
C ARG A 18 55.70 -6.04 8.83
N ARG A 19 55.08 -6.18 7.66
CA ARG A 19 53.73 -5.72 7.32
C ARG A 19 52.73 -6.27 8.36
N PRO A 20 51.71 -5.52 8.81
CA PRO A 20 50.60 -6.12 9.51
C PRO A 20 49.74 -6.88 8.50
N GLY A 21 49.61 -8.18 8.72
CA GLY A 21 48.56 -8.99 8.12
C GLY A 21 47.20 -8.57 8.65
N VAL A 22 46.23 -8.55 7.76
CA VAL A 22 44.81 -8.39 8.07
C VAL A 22 44.36 -9.67 8.77
N SER A 23 44.17 -9.61 10.08
CA SER A 23 43.53 -10.67 10.86
C SER A 23 42.41 -10.07 11.72
N GLY A 24 41.18 -10.45 11.39
CA GLY A 24 40.08 -10.66 12.34
C GLY A 24 39.56 -9.44 13.10
N LEU A 25 38.59 -8.72 12.53
CA LEU A 25 37.48 -8.18 13.33
C LEU A 25 36.25 -9.06 13.07
N ARG A 26 36.05 -10.05 13.95
CA ARG A 26 34.73 -10.63 14.21
C ARG A 26 34.09 -9.81 15.32
N SER A 27 32.88 -9.30 15.01
CA SER A 27 31.72 -9.16 15.88
C SER A 27 31.90 -8.62 17.31
N ALA A 28 31.37 -7.42 17.55
CA ALA A 28 30.69 -7.10 18.81
C ALA A 28 29.63 -6.01 18.58
N VAL A 29 28.60 -6.31 17.76
CA VAL A 29 27.31 -5.63 17.91
C VAL A 29 26.67 -6.25 19.15
N ARG A 30 26.74 -5.56 20.28
CA ARG A 30 25.98 -5.94 21.47
C ARG A 30 24.50 -5.77 21.14
N ALA A 31 23.79 -6.88 20.94
CA ALA A 31 22.34 -6.89 20.88
C ALA A 31 21.78 -6.30 22.19
N LEU A 32 20.92 -5.29 22.06
CA LEU A 32 20.12 -4.79 23.17
C LEU A 32 19.15 -5.89 23.62
N PRO A 33 18.83 -5.99 24.93
CA PRO A 33 17.94 -7.02 25.44
C PRO A 33 16.52 -6.87 24.83
N PRO A 34 15.78 -7.98 24.61
CA PRO A 34 14.49 -8.00 23.91
C PRO A 34 13.43 -7.02 24.47
N ALA A 35 13.51 -6.70 25.77
CA ALA A 35 12.60 -5.77 26.43
C ALA A 35 12.77 -4.30 25.99
N ALA A 36 13.95 -3.91 25.49
CA ALA A 36 14.19 -2.53 25.03
C ALA A 36 13.55 -2.27 23.65
N TRP A 37 13.41 -3.31 22.82
CA TRP A 37 12.63 -3.25 21.59
C TRP A 37 11.14 -3.11 21.91
N LEU A 38 10.59 -3.89 22.85
CA LEU A 38 9.19 -3.75 23.23
C LEU A 38 8.83 -2.34 23.74
N ILE A 39 9.72 -1.71 24.51
CA ILE A 39 9.48 -0.35 25.02
C ILE A 39 9.63 0.72 23.91
N ALA A 40 10.54 0.53 22.95
CA ALA A 40 10.63 1.41 21.78
C ALA A 40 9.42 1.26 20.84
N THR A 41 8.89 0.04 20.67
CA THR A 41 7.66 -0.23 19.90
C THR A 41 6.40 0.27 20.63
N LEU A 42 6.35 0.19 21.96
CA LEU A 42 5.26 0.74 22.79
C LEU A 42 5.32 2.27 22.99
N LEU A 43 6.47 2.91 22.75
CA LEU A 43 6.58 4.37 22.71
C LEU A 43 6.33 4.93 21.30
N LEU A 44 6.49 4.12 20.26
CA LEU A 44 6.00 4.41 18.90
C LEU A 44 4.48 4.19 18.75
N SER A 45 3.83 3.45 19.67
CA SER A 45 2.38 3.25 19.67
C SER A 45 1.57 4.42 20.28
N ARG A 46 2.20 5.56 20.58
CA ARG A 46 1.53 6.79 21.04
C ARG A 46 1.95 8.06 20.32
N VAL A 47 2.51 7.92 19.12
CA VAL A 47 2.46 9.00 18.14
C VAL A 47 1.52 8.51 17.05
N ALA A 48 0.21 8.50 17.36
CA ALA A 48 -0.75 8.72 16.30
C ALA A 48 -0.33 10.07 15.69
N ALA A 49 0.24 10.06 14.49
CA ALA A 49 0.35 11.29 13.74
C ALA A 49 -1.07 11.86 13.72
N ALA A 50 -1.27 13.06 14.28
CA ALA A 50 -2.60 13.63 14.38
C ALA A 50 -3.22 13.62 12.98
N VAL A 51 -4.43 13.08 12.86
CA VAL A 51 -5.14 13.08 11.58
C VAL A 51 -5.28 14.53 11.14
N GLU A 52 -4.79 14.82 9.94
CA GLU A 52 -4.76 16.17 9.39
C GLU A 52 -5.82 16.29 8.29
N LEU A 53 -6.64 17.35 8.36
CA LEU A 53 -7.49 17.76 7.25
C LEU A 53 -6.75 18.83 6.44
N ARG A 54 -6.30 18.46 5.24
CA ARG A 54 -5.58 19.33 4.32
C ARG A 54 -6.54 20.17 3.48
N THR A 55 -6.01 21.20 2.84
CA THR A 55 -6.73 21.98 1.82
C THR A 55 -5.91 22.02 0.55
N TYR A 56 -6.47 21.49 -0.52
CA TYR A 56 -5.88 21.48 -1.85
C TYR A 56 -6.70 22.35 -2.78
N SER A 57 -6.05 23.25 -3.50
CA SER A 57 -6.70 24.11 -4.49
C SER A 57 -6.07 23.89 -5.86
N ILE A 58 -6.89 23.83 -6.90
CA ILE A 58 -6.43 23.79 -8.29
C ILE A 58 -7.03 24.95 -9.08
N THR A 59 -6.20 25.58 -9.92
CA THR A 59 -6.65 26.52 -10.96
C THR A 59 -6.46 25.86 -12.33
N VAL A 60 -7.54 25.74 -13.11
CA VAL A 60 -7.58 25.05 -14.40
C VAL A 60 -8.55 25.78 -15.34
N ASP A 61 -8.36 25.68 -16.66
CA ASP A 61 -9.30 26.26 -17.62
C ASP A 61 -10.74 25.73 -17.38
N PRO A 62 -11.73 26.59 -17.08
CA PRO A 62 -13.07 26.15 -16.72
C PRO A 62 -13.79 25.38 -17.83
N ALA A 63 -13.55 25.74 -19.10
CA ALA A 63 -14.21 25.08 -20.23
C ALA A 63 -13.64 23.68 -20.46
N GLN A 64 -12.31 23.52 -20.35
CA GLN A 64 -11.67 22.21 -20.40
C GLN A 64 -12.05 21.34 -19.21
N PHE A 65 -12.13 21.92 -18.00
CA PHE A 65 -12.56 21.19 -16.83
C PHE A 65 -13.98 20.66 -16.99
N GLN A 66 -14.92 21.49 -17.45
CA GLN A 66 -16.27 21.03 -17.78
C GLN A 66 -16.25 19.92 -18.84
N SER A 67 -15.40 20.04 -19.87
CA SER A 67 -15.26 19.01 -20.91
C SER A 67 -14.85 17.65 -20.34
N ILE A 68 -13.93 17.57 -19.36
CA ILE A 68 -13.57 16.26 -18.78
C ILE A 68 -14.66 15.72 -17.85
N LEU A 69 -15.49 16.58 -17.25
CA LEU A 69 -16.66 16.15 -16.47
C LEU A 69 -17.76 15.57 -17.37
N ASP A 70 -17.94 16.14 -18.56
CA ASP A 70 -18.95 15.73 -19.55
C ASP A 70 -18.54 14.49 -20.36
N ASN A 71 -17.24 14.16 -20.40
CA ASN A 71 -16.70 12.97 -21.08
C ASN A 71 -15.94 12.08 -20.07
N PRO A 72 -16.67 11.52 -19.08
CA PRO A 72 -16.07 10.91 -17.92
C PRO A 72 -15.29 9.62 -18.20
N GLU A 73 -15.36 9.04 -19.39
CA GLU A 73 -14.66 7.85 -19.87
C GLU A 73 -13.27 8.14 -20.43
N GLU A 74 -12.94 9.40 -20.72
CA GLU A 74 -11.64 9.73 -21.30
C GLU A 74 -10.54 9.90 -20.24
N ASN A 75 -9.29 9.57 -20.59
CA ASN A 75 -8.12 9.78 -19.74
C ASN A 75 -7.37 11.08 -20.13
N LEU A 76 -8.12 12.16 -20.38
CA LEU A 76 -7.53 13.46 -20.74
C LEU A 76 -6.93 14.16 -19.53
N TYR A 77 -5.65 14.53 -19.66
CA TYR A 77 -4.95 15.39 -18.71
C TYR A 77 -5.10 16.85 -19.11
N LEU A 78 -5.45 17.69 -18.15
CA LEU A 78 -5.51 19.15 -18.28
C LEU A 78 -4.36 19.77 -17.50
N ASP A 79 -3.68 20.74 -18.09
CA ASP A 79 -2.69 21.54 -17.37
C ASP A 79 -3.38 22.43 -16.35
N CYS A 80 -2.81 22.51 -15.15
CA CYS A 80 -3.34 23.26 -14.04
C CYS A 80 -2.24 23.71 -13.07
N THR A 81 -2.59 24.64 -12.20
CA THR A 81 -1.79 25.00 -11.03
C THR A 81 -2.37 24.31 -9.80
N PHE A 82 -1.52 23.76 -8.95
CA PHE A 82 -1.90 23.18 -7.65
C PHE A 82 -1.32 24.00 -6.50
N GLU A 83 -2.11 24.21 -5.45
CA GLU A 83 -1.75 24.99 -4.28
C GLU A 83 -2.00 24.19 -2.99
N TYR A 84 -1.03 24.24 -2.08
CA TYR A 84 -1.13 23.68 -0.73
C TYR A 84 -0.31 24.54 0.23
N GLY A 85 -0.96 25.05 1.28
CA GLY A 85 -0.37 26.06 2.16
C GLY A 85 0.06 27.30 1.37
N ASP A 86 1.26 27.81 1.65
CA ASP A 86 1.84 28.95 0.94
C ASP A 86 2.62 28.56 -0.33
N SER A 87 2.48 27.31 -0.79
CA SER A 87 3.25 26.76 -1.91
C SER A 87 2.39 26.51 -3.14
N THR A 88 2.98 26.74 -4.31
CA THR A 88 2.33 26.64 -5.62
C THR A 88 3.17 25.79 -6.57
N TRP A 89 2.50 24.86 -7.27
CA TRP A 89 3.07 24.00 -8.30
C TRP A 89 2.42 24.36 -9.65
N ASN A 90 3.20 24.86 -10.60
CA ASN A 90 2.67 25.43 -11.86
C ASN A 90 2.57 24.43 -13.02
N ASN A 91 3.38 23.36 -13.00
CA ASN A 91 3.36 22.33 -14.05
C ASN A 91 2.69 21.07 -13.50
N VAL A 92 1.39 21.18 -13.27
CA VAL A 92 0.59 20.09 -12.74
C VAL A 92 -0.45 19.71 -13.76
N ARG A 93 -0.81 18.42 -13.79
CA ARG A 93 -1.82 17.89 -14.70
C ARG A 93 -2.88 17.16 -13.94
N ILE A 94 -4.15 17.51 -14.15
CA ILE A 94 -5.30 16.85 -13.53
C ILE A 94 -6.09 16.04 -14.56
N ARG A 95 -6.63 14.90 -14.14
CA ARG A 95 -7.62 14.13 -14.91
C ARG A 95 -8.62 13.44 -14.00
N LEU A 96 -9.73 12.97 -14.56
CA LEU A 96 -10.60 12.02 -13.87
C LEU A 96 -9.92 10.66 -13.68
N ARG A 97 -10.25 9.98 -12.58
CA ARG A 97 -9.79 8.62 -12.29
C ARG A 97 -10.90 7.72 -11.79
N GLY A 98 -10.61 6.43 -11.75
CA GLY A 98 -11.56 5.37 -11.41
C GLY A 98 -12.05 4.63 -12.63
N GLU A 99 -12.85 3.60 -12.40
CA GLU A 99 -13.57 2.85 -13.43
C GLU A 99 -15.06 3.21 -13.35
N SER A 100 -15.84 2.51 -12.52
CA SER A 100 -17.26 2.81 -12.33
C SER A 100 -17.54 4.15 -11.63
N SER A 101 -16.59 4.64 -10.82
CA SER A 101 -16.75 5.89 -10.05
C SER A 101 -16.71 7.14 -10.93
N ARG A 102 -16.28 7.01 -12.19
CA ARG A 102 -16.35 8.08 -13.18
C ARG A 102 -17.77 8.53 -13.48
N GLU A 103 -18.76 7.67 -13.26
CA GLU A 103 -20.18 7.98 -13.44
C GLU A 103 -20.80 8.71 -12.23
N TYR A 104 -20.11 8.79 -11.09
CA TYR A 104 -20.69 9.41 -9.89
C TYR A 104 -20.84 10.93 -10.07
N PRO A 105 -21.86 11.57 -9.46
CA PRO A 105 -21.97 13.02 -9.44
C PRO A 105 -20.69 13.70 -8.92
N LYS A 106 -20.10 13.15 -7.85
CA LYS A 106 -18.81 13.60 -7.31
C LYS A 106 -17.66 12.77 -7.86
N LYS A 107 -16.93 13.33 -8.83
CA LYS A 107 -15.83 12.64 -9.52
C LYS A 107 -14.59 12.49 -8.63
N SER A 108 -13.77 11.48 -8.90
CA SER A 108 -12.43 11.33 -8.33
C SER A 108 -11.38 11.82 -9.32
N PHE A 109 -10.27 12.36 -8.81
CA PHE A 109 -9.23 12.99 -9.63
C PHE A 109 -7.85 12.36 -9.40
N LYS A 110 -7.06 12.27 -10.47
CA LYS A 110 -5.62 12.02 -10.40
C LYS A 110 -4.89 13.29 -10.79
N ILE A 111 -3.91 13.68 -10.00
CA ILE A 111 -3.10 14.87 -10.21
C ILE A 111 -1.65 14.42 -10.32
N ASN A 112 -1.00 14.76 -11.43
CA ASN A 112 0.40 14.47 -11.72
C ASN A 112 1.22 15.76 -11.59
N PHE A 113 2.34 15.66 -10.87
CA PHE A 113 3.35 16.69 -10.71
C PHE A 113 4.54 16.36 -11.59
N ASP A 114 5.25 17.39 -12.04
CA ASP A 114 6.52 17.20 -12.74
C ASP A 114 7.61 16.64 -11.81
N ALA A 115 8.57 15.92 -12.41
CA ALA A 115 9.60 15.19 -11.68
C ALA A 115 10.53 16.09 -10.84
N ASP A 116 10.72 17.34 -11.25
CA ASP A 116 11.53 18.36 -10.56
C ASP A 116 10.72 19.15 -9.50
N ALA A 117 9.40 18.99 -9.47
CA ALA A 117 8.49 19.69 -8.57
C ALA A 117 7.50 18.71 -7.90
N ARG A 118 8.01 17.63 -7.31
CA ARG A 118 7.18 16.63 -6.62
C ARG A 118 6.49 17.20 -5.37
N PHE A 119 5.26 16.74 -5.10
CA PHE A 119 4.51 17.06 -3.90
C PHE A 119 4.90 16.14 -2.75
N PHE A 120 5.75 16.63 -1.84
CA PHE A 120 6.30 15.85 -0.71
C PHE A 120 6.92 14.51 -1.15
N GLY A 121 7.69 14.54 -2.24
CA GLY A 121 8.35 13.36 -2.81
C GLY A 121 7.45 12.49 -3.70
N ARG A 122 6.16 12.81 -3.83
CA ARG A 122 5.20 12.12 -4.71
C ARG A 122 5.04 12.88 -6.02
N ASP A 123 5.11 12.18 -7.14
CA ASP A 123 4.82 12.74 -8.47
C ASP A 123 3.33 12.63 -8.81
N LYS A 124 2.54 11.90 -8.03
CA LYS A 124 1.12 11.65 -8.25
C LYS A 124 0.37 11.70 -6.94
N ILE A 125 -0.78 12.36 -6.95
CA ILE A 125 -1.81 12.23 -5.91
C ILE A 125 -3.14 11.82 -6.53
N ASN A 126 -3.99 11.27 -5.68
CA ASN A 126 -5.02 10.35 -6.07
C ASN A 126 -6.22 10.69 -5.17
N LEU A 127 -6.97 11.73 -5.53
CA LEU A 127 -8.10 12.25 -4.77
C LEU A 127 -9.34 11.40 -5.03
N ILE A 128 -9.67 10.52 -4.10
CA ILE A 128 -10.86 9.68 -4.09
C ILE A 128 -12.02 10.47 -3.47
N SER A 129 -13.16 10.52 -4.16
CA SER A 129 -14.33 11.27 -3.69
C SER A 129 -15.07 10.58 -2.54
N GLU A 130 -14.79 9.30 -2.29
CA GLU A 130 -15.45 8.41 -1.34
C GLU A 130 -16.99 8.46 -1.43
N TRP A 131 -17.52 8.79 -2.62
CA TRP A 131 -18.92 9.17 -2.77
C TRP A 131 -19.91 8.08 -2.34
N LYS A 132 -19.49 6.81 -2.39
CA LYS A 132 -20.28 5.65 -1.94
C LYS A 132 -20.05 5.24 -0.49
N ASP A 133 -19.00 5.71 0.17
CA ASP A 133 -18.77 5.47 1.58
C ASP A 133 -19.43 6.58 2.41
N PRO A 134 -20.52 6.31 3.17
CA PRO A 134 -21.13 7.33 4.01
C PRO A 134 -20.18 7.88 5.07
N THR A 135 -19.10 7.17 5.41
CA THR A 135 -18.15 7.58 6.44
C THR A 135 -16.94 8.36 5.92
N TYR A 136 -16.70 8.37 4.61
CA TYR A 136 -15.46 8.86 3.98
C TYR A 136 -14.16 8.21 4.50
N SER A 137 -14.24 7.22 5.41
CA SER A 137 -13.16 6.86 6.32
C SER A 137 -12.79 5.39 6.27
N ARG A 138 -13.56 4.54 5.58
CA ARG A 138 -13.26 3.10 5.50
C ARG A 138 -11.92 2.81 4.85
N GLU A 139 -11.61 3.48 3.74
CA GLU A 139 -10.32 3.31 3.07
C GLU A 139 -9.16 3.80 3.97
N TYR A 140 -9.33 4.94 4.64
CA TYR A 140 -8.37 5.45 5.64
C TYR A 140 -8.12 4.43 6.77
N LEU A 141 -9.18 3.96 7.43
CA LEU A 141 -9.08 3.03 8.57
C LEU A 141 -8.52 1.66 8.16
N SER A 142 -8.79 1.24 6.93
CA SER A 142 -8.22 0.02 6.36
C SER A 142 -6.71 0.13 6.25
N TYR A 143 -6.19 1.18 5.61
CA TYR A 143 -4.75 1.37 5.48
C TYR A 143 -4.07 1.62 6.82
N ASP A 144 -4.74 2.33 7.74
CA ASP A 144 -4.25 2.50 9.12
C ASP A 144 -4.02 1.15 9.81
N LEU A 145 -4.94 0.19 9.67
CA LEU A 145 -4.73 -1.15 10.24
C LEU A 145 -3.56 -1.90 9.58
N PHE A 146 -3.36 -1.75 8.27
CA PHE A 146 -2.17 -2.29 7.60
C PHE A 146 -0.88 -1.68 8.18
N HIS A 147 -0.82 -0.36 8.36
CA HIS A 147 0.35 0.31 8.93
C HIS A 147 0.60 -0.10 10.38
N ARG A 148 -0.46 -0.17 11.20
CA ARG A 148 -0.38 -0.62 12.61
C ARG A 148 0.05 -2.08 12.72
N ALA A 149 -0.27 -2.91 11.73
CA ALA A 149 0.24 -4.27 11.58
C ALA A 149 1.68 -4.34 11.03
N GLY A 150 2.33 -3.20 10.78
CA GLY A 150 3.70 -3.14 10.25
C GLY A 150 3.80 -3.61 8.79
N LEU A 151 2.75 -3.41 8.00
CA LEU A 151 2.69 -3.78 6.59
C LEU A 151 2.81 -2.55 5.69
N PRO A 152 3.47 -2.68 4.52
CA PRO A 152 3.45 -1.63 3.51
C PRO A 152 2.04 -1.53 2.90
N ALA A 153 1.50 -0.32 2.88
CA ALA A 153 0.25 0.02 2.22
C ALA A 153 0.21 1.52 1.93
N SER A 154 -0.68 1.97 1.05
CA SER A 154 -0.81 3.39 0.69
C SER A 154 -1.03 4.25 1.93
N ARG A 155 -0.32 5.38 2.04
CA ARG A 155 -0.63 6.43 3.01
C ARG A 155 -1.82 7.25 2.54
N THR A 156 -2.56 7.82 3.48
CA THR A 156 -3.79 8.57 3.18
C THR A 156 -3.87 9.89 3.95
N TRP A 157 -4.52 10.88 3.33
CA TRP A 157 -4.79 12.18 3.96
C TRP A 157 -6.18 12.68 3.56
N PHE A 158 -6.94 13.21 4.52
CA PHE A 158 -8.18 13.89 4.21
C PHE A 158 -7.89 15.27 3.61
N ALA A 159 -8.66 15.68 2.62
CA ALA A 159 -8.48 16.97 1.97
C ALA A 159 -9.82 17.63 1.64
N ARG A 160 -9.97 18.90 2.01
CA ARG A 160 -10.89 19.82 1.33
C ARG A 160 -10.30 20.11 -0.05
N PHE A 161 -11.07 19.88 -1.11
CA PHE A 161 -10.62 20.11 -2.47
C PHE A 161 -11.38 21.25 -3.14
N TYR A 162 -10.64 22.22 -3.68
CA TYR A 162 -11.17 23.37 -4.40
C TYR A 162 -10.69 23.38 -5.85
N VAL A 163 -11.57 23.74 -6.78
CA VAL A 163 -11.22 23.95 -8.19
C VAL A 163 -11.76 25.30 -8.62
N ASN A 164 -10.89 26.17 -9.12
CA ASN A 164 -11.24 27.53 -9.53
C ASN A 164 -11.95 28.34 -8.43
N GLY A 165 -11.55 28.14 -7.18
CA GLY A 165 -12.13 28.79 -6.00
C GLY A 165 -13.41 28.16 -5.46
N GLU A 166 -14.02 27.22 -6.19
CA GLU A 166 -15.22 26.51 -5.77
C GLU A 166 -14.88 25.27 -4.95
N TYR A 167 -15.60 25.04 -3.86
CA TYR A 167 -15.42 23.85 -3.02
C TYR A 167 -16.09 22.63 -3.66
N LEU A 168 -15.30 21.60 -3.98
CA LEU A 168 -15.79 20.34 -4.57
C LEU A 168 -16.09 19.27 -3.52
N GLY A 169 -15.78 19.51 -2.24
CA GLY A 169 -16.08 18.60 -1.15
C GLY A 169 -14.87 18.00 -0.44
N LEU A 170 -15.16 17.03 0.43
CA LEU A 170 -14.17 16.25 1.17
C LEU A 170 -13.66 15.08 0.32
N TYR A 171 -12.35 14.91 0.22
CA TYR A 171 -11.70 13.83 -0.52
C TYR A 171 -10.70 13.09 0.36
N LEU A 172 -10.37 11.87 -0.06
CA LEU A 172 -9.23 11.12 0.46
C LEU A 172 -8.09 11.13 -0.57
N ASP A 173 -6.95 11.72 -0.21
CA ASP A 173 -5.70 11.62 -0.97
C ASP A 173 -5.02 10.28 -0.64
N VAL A 174 -5.14 9.31 -1.55
CA VAL A 174 -4.55 7.98 -1.41
C VAL A 174 -3.22 7.93 -2.15
N GLU A 175 -2.12 7.63 -1.47
CA GLU A 175 -0.80 7.51 -2.09
C GLU A 175 -0.81 6.57 -3.31
N ASN A 176 -0.17 6.98 -4.41
CA ASN A 176 -0.03 6.14 -5.59
C ASN A 176 1.07 5.08 -5.36
N ILE A 177 0.79 3.81 -5.65
CA ILE A 177 1.80 2.74 -5.60
C ILE A 177 2.60 2.75 -6.91
N ASP A 178 3.82 3.27 -6.83
CA ASP A 178 4.81 3.39 -7.91
C ASP A 178 6.25 3.42 -7.34
N GLU A 179 7.24 3.84 -8.13
CA GLU A 179 8.64 3.93 -7.70
C GLU A 179 8.87 4.89 -6.51
N HIS A 180 8.02 5.90 -6.33
CA HIS A 180 8.12 6.83 -5.20
C HIS A 180 7.52 6.25 -3.93
N PHE A 181 6.51 5.41 -4.06
CA PHE A 181 6.04 4.58 -2.95
C PHE A 181 7.16 3.68 -2.45
N LEU A 182 7.87 2.96 -3.33
CA LEU A 182 9.00 2.09 -2.94
C LEU A 182 10.04 2.86 -2.12
N ALA A 183 10.44 4.05 -2.59
CA ALA A 183 11.43 4.90 -1.94
C ALA A 183 11.06 5.36 -0.52
N MET A 184 9.78 5.26 -0.15
CA MET A 184 9.24 5.67 1.14
C MET A 184 8.87 4.47 2.03
N THR A 185 9.14 3.25 1.60
CA THR A 185 8.86 2.01 2.35
C THR A 185 10.13 1.19 2.58
N SER A 186 9.99 0.02 3.20
CA SER A 186 11.07 -0.95 3.34
C SER A 186 11.23 -1.88 2.11
N LEU A 187 10.45 -1.66 1.05
CA LEU A 187 10.55 -2.44 -0.18
C LEU A 187 11.72 -1.93 -1.04
N ASP A 188 12.28 -2.80 -1.88
CA ASP A 188 13.43 -2.43 -2.72
C ASP A 188 13.01 -1.51 -3.87
N ASN A 189 13.81 -0.48 -4.15
CA ASN A 189 13.52 0.53 -5.18
C ASN A 189 13.64 0.00 -6.62
N GLY A 190 14.35 -1.11 -6.84
CA GLY A 190 14.46 -1.80 -8.11
C GLY A 190 13.32 -2.77 -8.39
N SER A 191 12.34 -2.89 -7.48
CA SER A 191 11.25 -3.85 -7.59
C SER A 191 10.35 -3.60 -8.80
N SER A 192 9.87 -4.68 -9.43
CA SER A 192 8.75 -4.62 -10.37
C SER A 192 7.43 -4.52 -9.62
N ILE A 193 6.58 -3.58 -10.01
CA ILE A 193 5.23 -3.40 -9.45
C ILE A 193 4.21 -3.83 -10.49
N TYR A 194 3.29 -4.72 -10.12
CA TYR A 194 2.19 -5.19 -10.94
C TYR A 194 0.86 -4.85 -10.28
N LYS A 195 0.02 -4.09 -10.98
CA LYS A 195 -1.35 -3.82 -10.54
C LYS A 195 -2.30 -4.87 -11.10
N ALA A 196 -3.12 -5.47 -10.24
CA ALA A 196 -4.30 -6.24 -10.62
C ALA A 196 -5.43 -5.26 -11.02
N ASP A 197 -5.47 -4.85 -12.29
CA ASP A 197 -6.35 -3.79 -12.80
C ASP A 197 -7.57 -4.31 -13.57
N GLY A 198 -7.59 -5.60 -13.93
CA GLY A 198 -8.71 -6.22 -14.62
C GLY A 198 -9.49 -7.17 -13.74
N ASN A 199 -10.82 -7.16 -13.86
CA ASN A 199 -11.68 -8.24 -13.37
C ASN A 199 -11.11 -9.58 -13.87
N ARG A 200 -10.69 -10.46 -12.95
CA ARG A 200 -9.97 -11.75 -13.19
C ARG A 200 -8.44 -11.66 -13.22
N SER A 201 -7.84 -10.75 -12.46
CA SER A 201 -6.42 -10.85 -12.08
C SER A 201 -6.24 -11.97 -11.04
N MET A 202 -6.34 -13.22 -11.48
CA MET A 202 -6.51 -14.41 -10.62
C MET A 202 -5.21 -15.13 -10.34
N LEU A 203 -4.08 -14.69 -10.90
CA LEU A 203 -2.79 -15.39 -10.84
C LEU A 203 -2.92 -16.81 -11.41
N THR A 204 -3.59 -16.93 -12.56
CA THR A 204 -3.75 -18.20 -13.28
C THR A 204 -3.28 -18.07 -14.73
N PRO A 205 -2.87 -19.17 -15.39
CA PRO A 205 -2.55 -19.14 -16.82
C PRO A 205 -3.76 -18.80 -17.73
N GLN A 206 -4.96 -18.66 -17.16
CA GLN A 206 -6.19 -18.26 -17.85
C GLN A 206 -6.53 -16.78 -17.65
N ASP A 207 -5.67 -16.03 -16.93
CA ASP A 207 -5.81 -14.59 -16.80
C ASP A 207 -5.80 -13.96 -18.21
N PRO A 208 -6.81 -13.14 -18.57
CA PRO A 208 -6.83 -12.49 -19.88
C PRO A 208 -5.64 -11.52 -20.05
N GLU A 209 -5.23 -11.29 -21.29
CA GLU A 209 -4.22 -10.26 -21.58
C GLU A 209 -4.69 -8.88 -21.09
N GLY A 210 -3.78 -8.09 -20.52
CA GLY A 210 -4.03 -6.72 -20.08
C GLY A 210 -4.74 -6.57 -18.72
N VAL A 211 -5.06 -7.67 -18.01
CA VAL A 211 -5.59 -7.57 -16.63
C VAL A 211 -4.53 -7.19 -15.60
N TRP A 212 -3.26 -7.41 -15.94
CA TRP A 212 -2.11 -6.97 -15.18
C TRP A 212 -1.49 -5.74 -15.82
N GLN A 213 -1.13 -4.76 -15.00
CA GLN A 213 -0.41 -3.58 -15.45
C GLN A 213 0.88 -3.44 -14.67
N LYS A 214 2.01 -3.64 -15.36
CA LYS A 214 3.32 -3.29 -14.83
C LYS A 214 3.46 -1.78 -14.66
N LYS A 215 3.97 -1.32 -13.52
CA LYS A 215 4.07 0.09 -13.11
C LYS A 215 5.50 0.60 -12.93
N THR A 216 6.45 -0.31 -12.86
CA THR A 216 7.89 -0.03 -12.78
C THR A 216 8.63 -1.05 -13.61
N ASN A 217 9.83 -0.71 -14.10
CA ASN A 217 10.59 -1.53 -15.04
C ASN A 217 9.74 -1.92 -16.28
N GLU A 218 8.89 -0.99 -16.76
CA GLU A 218 7.92 -1.25 -17.84
C GLU A 218 8.59 -1.63 -19.17
N GLU A 219 9.86 -1.25 -19.35
CA GLU A 219 10.70 -1.65 -20.48
C GLU A 219 11.09 -3.13 -20.45
N THR A 220 10.92 -3.79 -19.30
CA THR A 220 11.18 -5.22 -19.13
C THR A 220 9.88 -6.01 -19.21
N GLY A 221 9.89 -7.17 -19.87
CA GLY A 221 8.73 -8.07 -19.93
C GLY A 221 8.28 -8.56 -18.55
N GLU A 222 7.12 -9.21 -18.49
CA GLU A 222 6.47 -9.67 -17.24
C GLU A 222 6.89 -11.09 -16.84
N TYR A 223 8.12 -11.51 -17.19
CA TYR A 223 8.57 -12.91 -17.05
C TYR A 223 8.53 -13.43 -15.62
N ASP A 224 8.77 -12.57 -14.63
CA ASP A 224 8.69 -12.89 -13.21
C ASP A 224 7.25 -13.09 -12.73
N LEU A 225 6.30 -12.26 -13.16
CA LEU A 225 4.88 -12.48 -12.89
C LEU A 225 4.41 -13.79 -13.52
N LEU A 226 4.82 -14.07 -14.76
CA LEU A 226 4.50 -15.31 -15.46
C LEU A 226 5.11 -16.53 -14.75
N ASP A 227 6.35 -16.45 -14.26
CA ASP A 227 6.98 -17.51 -13.45
C ASP A 227 6.20 -17.77 -12.15
N LEU A 228 5.73 -16.72 -11.47
CA LEU A 228 4.88 -16.86 -10.28
C LEU A 228 3.56 -17.57 -10.62
N ILE A 229 2.91 -17.19 -11.73
CA ILE A 229 1.66 -17.80 -12.19
C ILE A 229 1.85 -19.28 -12.55
N ASP A 230 2.90 -19.60 -13.30
CA ASP A 230 3.22 -20.96 -13.71
C ASP A 230 3.57 -21.83 -12.49
N TRP A 231 4.35 -21.29 -11.55
CA TRP A 231 4.66 -21.96 -10.28
C TRP A 231 3.40 -22.24 -9.47
N LEU A 232 2.49 -21.26 -9.33
CA LEU A 232 1.23 -21.43 -8.61
C LEU A 232 0.36 -22.54 -9.22
N ALA A 233 0.35 -22.63 -10.56
CA ALA A 233 -0.42 -23.62 -11.32
C ALA A 233 0.20 -25.04 -11.28
N ALA A 234 1.54 -25.14 -11.27
CA ALA A 234 2.24 -26.41 -11.38
C ALA A 234 2.61 -27.06 -10.04
N THR A 235 2.85 -26.27 -8.99
CA THR A 235 3.39 -26.77 -7.71
C THR A 235 2.36 -27.65 -6.98
N PRO A 236 2.71 -28.89 -6.58
CA PRO A 236 1.84 -29.75 -5.76
C PRO A 236 1.50 -29.11 -4.39
N ASP A 237 0.34 -29.45 -3.83
CA ASP A 237 -0.11 -28.92 -2.54
C ASP A 237 0.85 -29.29 -1.39
N GLU A 238 1.49 -30.46 -1.47
CA GLU A 238 2.43 -30.97 -0.46
C GLU A 238 3.72 -30.14 -0.37
N THR A 239 4.11 -29.47 -1.46
CA THR A 239 5.35 -28.67 -1.55
C THR A 239 5.08 -27.17 -1.64
N PHE A 240 3.80 -26.76 -1.61
CA PHE A 240 3.40 -25.37 -1.79
C PHE A 240 4.04 -24.45 -0.75
N PHE A 241 3.94 -24.80 0.54
CA PHE A 241 4.46 -23.95 1.60
C PHE A 241 5.97 -23.68 1.47
N GLN A 242 6.76 -24.72 1.16
CA GLN A 242 8.21 -24.56 0.93
C GLN A 242 8.50 -23.63 -0.25
N GLY A 243 7.81 -23.83 -1.38
CA GLY A 243 7.98 -22.94 -2.54
C GLY A 243 7.48 -21.51 -2.29
N LEU A 244 6.49 -21.35 -1.40
CA LEU A 244 5.99 -20.06 -0.94
C LEU A 244 7.04 -19.37 -0.05
N GLU A 245 7.69 -20.09 0.86
CA GLU A 245 8.80 -19.57 1.67
C GLU A 245 9.97 -19.08 0.83
N GLU A 246 10.21 -19.68 -0.35
CA GLU A 246 11.23 -19.22 -1.29
C GLU A 246 10.83 -17.91 -1.99
N ARG A 247 9.53 -17.65 -2.16
CA ARG A 247 9.01 -16.52 -2.96
C ARG A 247 8.45 -15.37 -2.15
N PHE A 248 8.00 -15.60 -0.91
CA PHE A 248 7.38 -14.58 -0.06
C PHE A 248 7.97 -14.62 1.35
N GLU A 249 7.95 -13.48 2.03
CA GLU A 249 8.07 -13.44 3.48
C GLU A 249 6.75 -13.92 4.11
N VAL A 250 6.64 -15.22 4.38
CA VAL A 250 5.37 -15.88 4.73
C VAL A 250 4.66 -15.28 5.94
N ASN A 251 5.40 -14.77 6.93
CA ASN A 251 4.81 -14.08 8.08
C ASN A 251 4.19 -12.72 7.69
N THR A 252 4.86 -11.97 6.80
CA THR A 252 4.33 -10.69 6.28
C THR A 252 3.10 -10.95 5.42
N LEU A 253 3.14 -11.97 4.56
CA LEU A 253 1.98 -12.36 3.75
C LEU A 253 0.80 -12.84 4.62
N ALA A 254 1.04 -13.70 5.61
CA ALA A 254 0.00 -14.19 6.51
C ALA A 254 -0.64 -13.04 7.30
N ARG A 255 0.17 -12.08 7.74
CA ARG A 255 -0.30 -10.89 8.43
C ARG A 255 -1.14 -9.98 7.52
N ALA A 256 -0.75 -9.80 6.26
CA ALA A 256 -1.55 -9.05 5.28
C ALA A 256 -2.90 -9.71 4.98
N ILE A 257 -2.93 -11.04 4.86
CA ILE A 257 -4.16 -11.81 4.69
C ILE A 257 -5.06 -11.66 5.93
N ALA A 258 -4.49 -11.75 7.13
CA ALA A 258 -5.22 -11.54 8.38
C ALA A 258 -5.87 -10.15 8.45
N VAL A 259 -5.11 -9.08 8.16
CA VAL A 259 -5.66 -7.71 8.11
C VAL A 259 -6.79 -7.60 7.08
N ASN A 260 -6.58 -8.11 5.87
CA ASN A 260 -7.59 -8.08 4.81
C ASN A 260 -8.89 -8.81 5.22
N SER A 261 -8.77 -9.92 5.96
CA SER A 261 -9.90 -10.66 6.52
C SER A 261 -10.63 -9.88 7.62
N LEU A 262 -9.91 -9.21 8.52
CA LEU A 262 -10.51 -8.41 9.61
C LEU A 262 -11.32 -7.22 9.08
N VAL A 263 -10.76 -6.48 8.12
CA VAL A 263 -11.47 -5.34 7.50
C VAL A 263 -12.58 -5.79 6.54
N GLY A 264 -12.65 -7.08 6.22
CA GLY A 264 -13.70 -7.63 5.38
C GLY A 264 -13.62 -7.24 3.90
N ASN A 265 -12.41 -7.08 3.33
CA ASN A 265 -12.28 -6.75 1.91
C ASN A 265 -12.32 -8.00 1.02
N SER A 266 -13.37 -8.14 0.21
CA SER A 266 -13.52 -9.23 -0.76
C SER A 266 -13.02 -8.89 -2.17
N SER A 267 -12.77 -7.61 -2.50
CA SER A 267 -12.34 -7.18 -3.84
C SER A 267 -10.91 -7.61 -4.15
N THR A 268 -10.03 -7.51 -3.15
CA THR A 268 -8.60 -7.82 -3.17
C THR A 268 -8.30 -9.29 -3.53
N TYR A 269 -9.33 -10.14 -3.57
CA TYR A 269 -9.25 -11.54 -3.95
C TYR A 269 -9.25 -11.78 -5.46
N TYR A 270 -9.68 -10.84 -6.27
CA TYR A 270 -9.71 -10.99 -7.73
C TYR A 270 -9.42 -9.71 -8.52
N HIS A 271 -9.18 -8.61 -7.80
CA HIS A 271 -8.98 -7.25 -8.28
C HIS A 271 -8.29 -6.42 -7.18
N ASN A 272 -7.96 -5.15 -7.40
CA ASN A 272 -7.67 -4.21 -6.30
C ASN A 272 -6.51 -4.62 -5.39
N TYR A 273 -5.43 -5.17 -5.96
CA TYR A 273 -4.19 -5.38 -5.23
C TYR A 273 -2.99 -5.13 -6.14
N PHE A 274 -1.83 -4.97 -5.51
CA PHE A 274 -0.54 -4.93 -6.17
C PHE A 274 0.32 -6.10 -5.73
N LEU A 275 1.14 -6.57 -6.67
CA LEU A 275 2.28 -7.42 -6.38
C LEU A 275 3.56 -6.62 -6.62
N VAL A 276 4.46 -6.66 -5.65
CA VAL A 276 5.77 -6.02 -5.75
C VAL A 276 6.82 -7.12 -5.68
N HIS A 277 7.64 -7.26 -6.72
CA HIS A 277 8.69 -8.27 -6.78
C HIS A 277 10.06 -7.61 -6.70
N ASP A 278 10.78 -7.93 -5.64
CA ASP A 278 12.18 -7.56 -5.49
C ASP A 278 13.03 -8.36 -6.50
N LEU A 279 13.65 -7.65 -7.44
CA LEU A 279 14.44 -8.24 -8.52
C LEU A 279 15.88 -8.57 -8.11
N ASP A 280 16.34 -8.17 -6.93
CA ASP A 280 17.69 -8.45 -6.48
C ASP A 280 17.85 -9.93 -6.10
N ARG A 281 18.67 -10.66 -6.87
CA ARG A 281 19.12 -12.06 -6.67
C ARG A 281 18.09 -13.01 -6.01
N GLY A 282 16.87 -13.03 -6.55
CA GLY A 282 15.81 -13.94 -6.09
C GLY A 282 14.99 -13.38 -4.92
N GLY A 283 14.78 -12.06 -4.92
CA GLY A 283 14.03 -11.34 -3.92
C GLY A 283 12.58 -11.81 -3.77
N LYS A 284 11.95 -11.35 -2.70
CA LYS A 284 10.61 -11.79 -2.32
C LYS A 284 9.54 -10.95 -2.99
N TRP A 285 8.39 -11.57 -3.20
CA TRP A 285 7.15 -10.91 -3.52
C TRP A 285 6.51 -10.32 -2.26
N ALA A 286 5.91 -9.14 -2.42
CA ALA A 286 5.00 -8.53 -1.46
C ALA A 286 3.63 -8.35 -2.10
N TRP A 287 2.58 -8.52 -1.29
CA TRP A 287 1.20 -8.30 -1.67
C TRP A 287 0.66 -7.07 -0.95
N LEU A 288 0.12 -6.11 -1.70
CA LEU A 288 -0.32 -4.83 -1.18
C LEU A 288 -1.79 -4.58 -1.55
N PRO A 289 -2.64 -4.14 -0.61
CA PRO A 289 -4.02 -3.80 -0.89
C PRO A 289 -4.17 -2.51 -1.72
N TRP A 290 -5.30 -2.37 -2.40
CA TRP A 290 -5.73 -1.14 -3.06
C TRP A 290 -7.26 -1.03 -2.99
N ASP A 291 -7.81 0.19 -3.12
CA ASP A 291 -9.26 0.44 -3.22
C ASP A 291 -10.04 -0.21 -2.07
N MET A 292 -9.80 0.34 -0.87
CA MET A 292 -10.25 -0.23 0.41
C MET A 292 -11.53 0.45 0.96
N ASP A 293 -12.34 1.06 0.10
CA ASP A 293 -13.57 1.78 0.46
C ASP A 293 -14.71 0.84 0.93
N ARG A 294 -14.71 -0.40 0.44
CA ARG A 294 -15.72 -1.43 0.76
C ARG A 294 -15.28 -2.40 1.86
N THR A 295 -14.95 -1.85 3.01
CA THR A 295 -14.56 -2.59 4.24
C THR A 295 -15.49 -2.25 5.40
N PHE A 296 -15.28 -2.84 6.58
CA PHE A 296 -16.07 -2.58 7.80
C PHE A 296 -17.60 -2.62 7.53
N VAL A 297 -18.09 -3.80 7.13
CA VAL A 297 -19.53 -4.12 6.98
C VAL A 297 -20.25 -3.22 5.96
N PHE A 298 -19.58 -2.82 4.87
CA PHE A 298 -20.20 -2.01 3.80
C PHE A 298 -21.49 -2.67 3.24
N TRP A 299 -21.58 -4.01 3.22
CA TRP A 299 -22.71 -4.77 2.68
C TRP A 299 -23.51 -5.51 3.77
N SER A 300 -24.27 -4.81 4.62
CA SER A 300 -24.99 -5.41 5.75
C SER A 300 -26.20 -6.32 5.40
N ASN A 301 -26.33 -6.81 4.16
CA ASN A 301 -27.52 -7.53 3.67
C ASN A 301 -27.42 -9.08 3.68
N SER A 302 -26.62 -9.71 4.54
CA SER A 302 -26.76 -11.17 4.73
C SER A 302 -26.48 -11.65 6.14
N ASP A 303 -27.23 -12.68 6.53
CA ASP A 303 -27.11 -13.42 7.79
C ASP A 303 -25.83 -14.28 7.95
N GLU A 304 -24.82 -14.12 7.09
CA GLU A 304 -23.54 -14.83 7.20
C GLU A 304 -22.52 -14.01 8.00
N PRO A 305 -21.83 -14.60 9.00
CA PRO A 305 -20.73 -13.93 9.69
C PRO A 305 -19.64 -13.52 8.69
N GLU A 306 -19.17 -12.28 8.74
CA GLU A 306 -18.49 -11.64 7.61
C GLU A 306 -17.07 -12.16 7.32
N TYR A 307 -16.43 -12.79 8.30
CA TYR A 307 -15.20 -13.57 8.09
C TYR A 307 -15.41 -14.75 7.13
N PHE A 308 -16.66 -15.24 6.97
CA PHE A 308 -16.99 -16.20 5.91
C PHE A 308 -17.04 -15.53 4.53
N ARG A 309 -17.61 -14.33 4.38
CA ARG A 309 -17.63 -13.66 3.06
C ARG A 309 -16.23 -13.36 2.53
N CYS A 310 -15.31 -13.08 3.45
CA CYS A 310 -13.94 -12.68 3.16
C CYS A 310 -12.94 -13.83 3.30
N GLY A 311 -13.37 -15.08 3.10
CA GLY A 311 -12.47 -16.24 3.16
C GLY A 311 -13.11 -17.56 2.73
N HIS A 312 -14.44 -17.59 2.53
CA HIS A 312 -15.11 -18.82 2.18
C HIS A 312 -14.75 -19.22 0.75
N PRO A 313 -14.31 -20.47 0.52
CA PRO A 313 -14.07 -21.02 -0.82
C PRO A 313 -15.31 -21.04 -1.74
N LEU A 314 -16.46 -20.51 -1.30
CA LEU A 314 -17.68 -20.35 -2.07
C LEU A 314 -17.83 -18.93 -2.65
N TYR A 315 -17.05 -17.94 -2.18
CA TYR A 315 -16.97 -16.67 -2.88
C TYR A 315 -16.24 -16.91 -4.20
N ARG A 316 -16.98 -16.84 -5.31
CA ARG A 316 -16.63 -17.48 -6.59
C ARG A 316 -15.34 -17.00 -7.26
N ARG A 317 -14.62 -16.04 -6.69
CA ARG A 317 -13.44 -15.39 -7.29
C ARG A 317 -12.38 -15.07 -6.23
N ILE A 318 -11.61 -16.10 -5.85
CA ILE A 318 -10.35 -15.95 -5.10
C ILE A 318 -9.16 -16.34 -5.96
N ASN A 319 -8.15 -15.48 -6.03
CA ASN A 319 -6.92 -15.68 -6.79
C ASN A 319 -6.15 -16.93 -6.29
N ALA A 320 -5.31 -17.48 -7.15
CA ALA A 320 -4.63 -18.74 -6.89
C ALA A 320 -3.75 -18.68 -5.62
N LEU A 321 -3.00 -17.60 -5.43
CA LEU A 321 -2.13 -17.42 -4.27
C LEU A 321 -2.93 -17.52 -2.95
N LEU A 322 -3.96 -16.69 -2.80
CA LEU A 322 -4.75 -16.63 -1.58
C LEU A 322 -5.55 -17.93 -1.35
N ARG A 323 -6.09 -18.52 -2.42
CA ARG A 323 -6.79 -19.82 -2.33
C ARG A 323 -5.87 -20.90 -1.76
N ARG A 324 -4.62 -20.94 -2.22
CA ARG A 324 -3.64 -21.94 -1.78
C ARG A 324 -3.16 -21.66 -0.36
N CYS A 325 -2.96 -20.39 0.02
CA CYS A 325 -2.64 -20.01 1.40
C CYS A 325 -3.70 -20.47 2.41
N TRP A 326 -4.99 -20.35 2.09
CA TRP A 326 -6.08 -20.83 2.95
C TRP A 326 -6.23 -22.35 2.99
N ARG A 327 -5.82 -23.04 1.93
CA ARG A 327 -5.86 -24.52 1.85
C ARG A 327 -4.68 -25.17 2.57
N ASP A 328 -3.50 -24.56 2.48
CA ASP A 328 -2.30 -25.04 3.14
C ASP A 328 -2.44 -24.94 4.67
N LYS A 329 -2.16 -26.05 5.37
CA LYS A 329 -2.38 -26.14 6.81
C LYS A 329 -1.45 -25.23 7.60
N THR A 330 -0.19 -25.10 7.18
CA THR A 330 0.84 -24.32 7.87
C THR A 330 0.54 -22.83 7.69
N MET A 331 0.30 -22.41 6.46
CA MET A 331 -0.04 -21.02 6.14
C MET A 331 -1.33 -20.59 6.82
N ARG A 332 -2.38 -21.41 6.79
CA ARG A 332 -3.62 -21.12 7.53
C ARG A 332 -3.39 -21.00 9.04
N GLY A 333 -2.49 -21.82 9.61
CA GLY A 333 -2.09 -21.70 11.01
C GLY A 333 -1.44 -20.35 11.33
N LEU A 334 -0.54 -19.87 10.46
CA LEU A 334 0.07 -18.54 10.59
C LEU A 334 -0.97 -17.42 10.48
N ILE A 335 -1.90 -17.53 9.53
CA ILE A 335 -2.98 -16.53 9.36
C ILE A 335 -3.83 -16.45 10.63
N PHE A 336 -4.27 -17.58 11.19
CA PHE A 336 -5.04 -17.58 12.44
C PHE A 336 -4.24 -17.03 13.62
N GLN A 337 -2.95 -17.34 13.72
CA GLN A 337 -2.10 -16.78 14.75
C GLN A 337 -2.03 -15.23 14.68
N HIS A 338 -1.93 -14.66 13.47
CA HIS A 338 -1.95 -13.20 13.30
C HIS A 338 -3.33 -12.61 13.56
N LEU A 339 -4.42 -13.29 13.15
CA LEU A 339 -5.79 -12.88 13.48
C LEU A 339 -6.01 -12.79 14.99
N ASP A 340 -5.70 -13.85 15.73
CA ASP A 340 -5.86 -13.90 17.19
C ASP A 340 -5.04 -12.77 17.86
N GLY A 341 -3.78 -12.61 17.48
CA GLY A 341 -2.92 -11.56 18.02
C GLY A 341 -3.43 -10.15 17.72
N MET A 342 -4.05 -9.92 16.56
CA MET A 342 -4.62 -8.62 16.21
C MET A 342 -5.92 -8.33 16.94
N LEU A 343 -6.79 -9.31 17.12
CA LEU A 343 -8.03 -9.15 17.89
C LEU A 343 -7.72 -8.75 19.35
N ASP A 344 -6.59 -9.21 19.89
CA ASP A 344 -6.15 -8.85 21.24
C ASP A 344 -5.46 -7.47 21.34
N SER A 345 -5.03 -6.86 20.23
CA SER A 345 -4.09 -5.72 20.29
C SER A 345 -4.28 -4.59 19.28
N LEU A 346 -4.67 -4.88 18.04
CA LEU A 346 -4.77 -3.88 16.96
C LEU A 346 -6.22 -3.64 16.55
N PHE A 347 -7.02 -4.70 16.47
CA PHE A 347 -8.42 -4.66 16.03
C PHE A 347 -9.35 -4.60 17.24
N VAL A 348 -9.31 -3.49 17.97
CA VAL A 348 -9.97 -3.32 19.28
C VAL A 348 -10.96 -2.17 19.26
N GLU A 349 -12.20 -2.42 19.69
CA GLU A 349 -13.31 -1.44 19.71
C GLU A 349 -12.90 -0.06 20.25
N SER A 350 -12.20 -0.04 21.40
CA SER A 350 -11.77 1.23 22.04
C SER A 350 -10.87 2.11 21.16
N TYR A 351 -10.01 1.51 20.32
CA TYR A 351 -9.18 2.26 19.38
C TYR A 351 -10.06 2.87 18.28
N TYR A 352 -10.97 2.06 17.73
CA TYR A 352 -11.86 2.51 16.67
C TYR A 352 -12.81 3.59 17.16
N GLN A 353 -13.31 3.50 18.40
CA GLN A 353 -14.10 4.57 19.02
C GLN A 353 -13.33 5.90 19.06
N GLU A 354 -12.09 5.89 19.56
CA GLU A 354 -11.27 7.10 19.68
C GLU A 354 -10.96 7.74 18.32
N VAL A 355 -10.59 6.93 17.32
CA VAL A 355 -10.30 7.45 15.98
C VAL A 355 -11.58 7.92 15.28
N THR A 356 -12.70 7.22 15.40
CA THR A 356 -13.97 7.65 14.79
C THR A 356 -14.51 8.92 15.43
N ASP A 357 -14.34 9.12 16.74
CA ASP A 357 -14.73 10.39 17.40
C ASP A 357 -13.86 11.56 16.92
N THR A 358 -12.56 11.30 16.73
CA THR A 358 -11.63 12.27 16.17
C THR A 358 -12.01 12.64 14.74
N LEU A 359 -12.31 11.66 13.89
CA LEU A 359 -12.72 11.86 12.50
C LEU A 359 -14.09 12.57 12.41
N ALA A 360 -15.05 12.19 13.25
CA ALA A 360 -16.36 12.81 13.33
C ALA A 360 -16.25 14.31 13.63
N THR A 361 -15.32 14.69 14.51
CA THR A 361 -15.05 16.09 14.87
C THR A 361 -14.29 16.81 13.76
N LEU A 362 -13.20 16.23 13.28
CA LEU A 362 -12.29 16.85 12.31
C LEU A 362 -12.96 17.10 10.95
N LEU A 363 -13.78 16.15 10.48
CA LEU A 363 -14.33 16.16 9.13
C LEU A 363 -15.73 16.78 9.04
N ARG A 364 -16.37 17.07 10.19
CA ARG A 364 -17.76 17.52 10.30
C ARG A 364 -18.09 18.63 9.31
N ASP A 365 -17.35 19.73 9.38
CA ASP A 365 -17.65 20.94 8.60
C ASP A 365 -17.37 20.72 7.11
N ALA A 366 -16.31 19.97 6.78
CA ALA A 366 -16.00 19.61 5.40
C ALA A 366 -17.11 18.75 4.76
N VAL A 367 -17.72 17.83 5.53
CA VAL A 367 -18.87 17.03 5.09
C VAL A 367 -20.14 17.90 5.00
N GLU A 368 -20.38 18.76 5.99
CA GLU A 368 -21.57 19.63 6.01
C GLU A 368 -21.61 20.55 4.78
N GLU A 369 -20.47 21.18 4.45
CA GLU A 369 -20.30 22.11 3.33
C GLU A 369 -20.29 21.42 1.95
N ASP A 370 -20.03 20.11 1.88
CA ASP A 370 -19.91 19.37 0.61
C ASP A 370 -21.27 19.27 -0.10
N THR A 371 -21.45 19.98 -1.20
CA THR A 371 -22.72 19.98 -1.95
C THR A 371 -22.88 18.80 -2.91
N LEU A 372 -21.81 18.02 -3.14
CA LEU A 372 -21.78 16.88 -4.05
C LEU A 372 -21.88 15.52 -3.33
N LYS A 373 -21.93 15.52 -1.99
CA LYS A 373 -22.10 14.31 -1.17
C LYS A 373 -23.38 13.54 -1.50
N GLN A 374 -23.30 12.22 -1.41
CA GLN A 374 -24.47 11.34 -1.54
C GLN A 374 -25.29 11.26 -0.24
N TYR A 375 -24.60 11.26 0.89
CA TYR A 375 -25.16 11.00 2.21
C TYR A 375 -25.25 12.28 3.03
N THR A 376 -26.21 12.35 3.96
CA THR A 376 -26.36 13.51 4.84
C THR A 376 -25.26 13.57 5.89
N LEU A 377 -25.12 14.71 6.57
CA LEU A 377 -24.21 14.81 7.72
C LEU A 377 -24.60 13.83 8.84
N GLN A 378 -25.91 13.58 9.02
CA GLN A 378 -26.40 12.61 10.01
C GLN A 378 -25.99 11.18 9.61
N ASP A 379 -26.12 10.81 8.34
CA ASP A 379 -25.64 9.51 7.86
C ASP A 379 -24.14 9.35 8.12
N PHE A 380 -23.33 10.38 7.82
CA PHE A 380 -21.90 10.35 8.11
C PHE A 380 -21.62 10.05 9.59
N GLN A 381 -22.29 10.75 10.50
CA GLN A 381 -22.13 10.55 11.94
C GLN A 381 -22.60 9.16 12.39
N ASP A 382 -23.78 8.72 11.93
CA ASP A 382 -24.40 7.46 12.32
C ASP A 382 -23.60 6.24 11.83
N TYR A 383 -23.14 6.27 10.56
CA TYR A 383 -22.37 5.16 10.00
C TYR A 383 -20.95 5.12 10.56
N LEU A 384 -20.33 6.28 10.81
CA LEU A 384 -18.99 6.33 11.39
C LEU A 384 -19.01 5.82 12.83
N ALA A 385 -20.04 6.16 13.61
CA ALA A 385 -20.22 5.68 14.99
C ALA A 385 -20.55 4.17 15.10
N ARG A 386 -20.88 3.49 13.99
CA ARG A 386 -21.10 2.03 13.96
C ARG A 386 -19.82 1.23 13.79
N ILE A 387 -18.77 1.82 13.20
CA ILE A 387 -17.50 1.11 12.93
C ILE A 387 -16.94 0.45 14.21
N PRO A 388 -16.92 1.08 15.39
CA PRO A 388 -16.42 0.43 16.60
C PRO A 388 -17.18 -0.85 16.95
N SER A 389 -18.49 -0.92 16.71
CA SER A 389 -19.31 -2.12 16.97
C SER A 389 -19.20 -3.19 15.89
N ASP A 390 -18.67 -2.83 14.71
CA ASP A 390 -18.39 -3.73 13.60
C ASP A 390 -17.01 -4.43 13.75
N VAL A 391 -16.19 -3.94 14.68
CA VAL A 391 -14.86 -4.45 15.07
C VAL A 391 -15.00 -5.43 16.22
#